data_AF-A0A353DC92-F1
#
_entry.id   AF-A0A353DC92-F1
#
_cell.length_a   1.000
_cell.length_b   1.000
_cell.length_c   1.000
_cell.angle_alpha   90.00
_cell.angle_beta   90.00
_cell.angle_gamma   90.00
#
_symmetry.space_group_name_H-M   'P 1'
#
loop_
_entity.id
_entity.type
_entity.pdbx_description
1 polymer ?
#
loop_
_entity_poly.entity_id
_entity_poly.type
_entity_poly.pdbx_seq_one_letter_code
_entity_poly.pdbx_strand_id
1 'polypeptide(L)'
;TFSLTKKVVYENEEFALLQAALGIEDDIESLRFNRVVIATDADVDGMHIRLLLLTFFLQFFPELIREGHLYILQTPLFRVRNKKKTIY
;
A
#
# COMPACT_ATOMS: atom_id res chain seq x y z
N THR A 1 18.14 2.51 -17.77
CA THR A 1 16.83 2.70 -18.42
C THR A 1 15.69 2.69 -17.40
N PHE A 2 15.79 3.51 -16.34
CA PHE A 2 14.75 3.67 -15.31
C PHE A 2 14.35 5.15 -15.15
N SER A 3 14.42 5.91 -16.25
CA SER A 3 14.14 7.34 -16.28
C SER A 3 12.70 7.67 -16.66
N LEU A 4 11.77 6.70 -16.64
CA LEU A 4 10.35 7.04 -16.62
C LEU A 4 10.10 7.75 -15.29
N THR A 5 9.97 9.05 -15.47
CA THR A 5 10.29 10.14 -14.57
C THR A 5 9.41 10.11 -13.33
N LYS A 6 9.99 10.43 -12.16
CA LYS A 6 9.25 10.84 -10.95
C LYS A 6 8.04 11.71 -11.31
N LYS A 7 8.20 12.60 -12.28
CA LYS A 7 7.17 13.44 -12.89
C LYS A 7 5.86 12.71 -13.24
N VAL A 8 5.91 11.55 -13.89
CA VAL A 8 4.69 10.80 -14.29
C VAL A 8 3.94 10.28 -13.06
N VAL A 9 4.67 9.89 -12.02
CA VAL A 9 4.08 9.44 -10.76
C VAL A 9 3.46 10.62 -10.00
N TYR A 10 4.12 11.78 -10.01
CA TYR A 10 3.59 13.02 -9.42
C TYR A 10 2.41 13.63 -10.20
N GLU A 11 2.30 13.36 -11.50
CA GLU A 11 1.16 13.80 -12.34
C GLU A 11 -0.06 12.87 -12.20
N ASN A 12 0.10 11.70 -11.58
CA ASN A 12 -1.00 10.78 -11.39
C ASN A 12 -1.87 11.21 -10.18
N GLU A 13 -3.16 11.41 -10.44
CA GLU A 13 -4.12 11.87 -9.44
C GLU A 13 -4.24 10.92 -8.24
N GLU A 14 -4.25 9.60 -8.46
CA GLU A 14 -4.37 8.61 -7.39
C GLU A 14 -3.16 8.65 -6.44
N PHE A 15 -1.95 8.77 -6.99
CA PHE A 15 -0.73 8.89 -6.17
C PHE A 15 -0.64 10.24 -5.47
N ALA A 16 -1.12 11.32 -6.07
CA ALA A 16 -1.19 12.62 -5.42
C ALA A 16 -2.16 12.58 -4.22
N LEU A 17 -3.35 12.01 -4.41
CA LEU A 17 -4.34 11.83 -3.33
C LEU A 17 -3.80 10.92 -2.23
N LEU A 18 -3.08 9.85 -2.58
CA LEU A 18 -2.46 8.96 -1.61
C LEU A 18 -1.42 9.68 -0.75
N GLN A 19 -0.55 10.50 -1.36
CA GLN A 19 0.44 11.30 -0.65
C GLN A 19 -0.21 12.32 0.29
N ALA A 20 -1.22 13.05 -0.19
CA ALA A 20 -1.99 14.00 0.59
C ALA A 20 -2.73 13.34 1.76
N ALA A 21 -3.28 12.14 1.55
CA ALA A 21 -3.99 11.38 2.57
C ALA A 21 -3.03 10.93 3.68
N LEU A 22 -1.84 10.44 3.32
CA LEU A 22 -0.82 9.99 4.26
C LEU A 22 -0.05 11.15 4.91
N GLY A 23 -0.07 12.34 4.31
CA GLY A 23 0.70 13.50 4.78
C GLY A 23 2.19 13.40 4.44
N ILE A 24 2.52 12.81 3.28
CA ILE A 24 3.90 12.55 2.84
C ILE A 24 4.27 13.30 1.55
N GLU A 25 3.58 14.42 1.28
CA GLU A 25 3.78 15.21 0.05
C GLU A 25 5.18 15.83 -0.01
N ASP A 26 5.65 16.37 1.11
CA ASP A 26 6.95 17.03 1.24
C ASP A 26 7.99 16.17 1.97
N ASP A 27 7.60 15.54 3.08
CA ASP A 27 8.47 14.70 3.91
C ASP A 27 7.68 13.68 4.75
N ILE A 28 8.36 12.61 5.19
CA ILE A 28 7.77 11.54 5.99
C ILE A 28 7.54 11.91 7.46
N GLU A 29 8.22 12.94 8.01
CA GLU A 29 8.00 13.37 9.40
C GLU A 29 6.55 13.80 9.67
N SER A 30 5.83 14.21 8.62
CA SER A 30 4.41 14.60 8.67
C SER A 30 3.43 13.43 8.50
N LEU A 31 3.92 12.19 8.54
CA LEU A 31 3.10 11.00 8.37
C LEU A 31 1.93 10.97 9.38
N ARG A 32 0.72 11.03 8.85
CA ARG A 32 -0.51 11.12 9.66
C ARG A 32 -0.87 9.81 10.37
N PHE A 33 -0.38 8.69 9.85
CA PHE A 33 -0.73 7.36 10.32
C PHE A 33 0.49 6.50 10.58
N ASN A 34 0.65 6.07 11.83
CA ASN A 34 1.73 5.15 12.22
C ASN A 34 1.64 3.76 11.53
N ARG A 35 0.48 3.39 10.99
CA ARG A 35 0.29 2.13 10.26
C ARG A 35 -0.47 2.37 8.97
N VAL A 36 0.17 2.05 7.85
CA VAL A 36 -0.40 2.05 6.52
C VAL A 36 -0.58 0.59 6.09
N VAL A 37 -1.81 0.18 5.83
CA VAL A 37 -2.13 -1.21 5.46
C VAL A 37 -2.58 -1.27 4.01
N ILE A 38 -1.83 -1.99 3.17
CA ILE A 38 -2.23 -2.31 1.81
C ILE A 38 -3.22 -3.48 1.87
N ALA A 39 -4.49 -3.17 1.62
CA ALA A 39 -5.57 -4.16 1.52
C ALA A 39 -5.98 -4.31 0.07
N THR A 40 -5.77 -5.51 -0.49
CA THR A 40 -6.16 -5.87 -1.85
C THR A 40 -6.91 -7.19 -1.83
N ASP A 41 -7.69 -7.44 -2.88
CA ASP A 41 -8.34 -8.73 -3.07
C ASP A 41 -7.31 -9.85 -3.27
N ALA A 42 -7.75 -11.07 -2.96
CA ALA A 42 -6.91 -12.26 -3.00
C ALA A 42 -6.92 -12.93 -4.38
N ASP A 43 -6.90 -12.13 -5.43
CA ASP A 43 -6.87 -12.54 -6.83
C ASP A 43 -5.62 -12.01 -7.55
N VAL A 44 -5.52 -12.28 -8.84
CA VAL A 44 -4.36 -11.93 -9.66
C VAL A 44 -4.19 -10.41 -9.78
N ASP A 45 -5.29 -9.68 -9.92
CA ASP A 45 -5.27 -8.22 -10.06
C ASP A 45 -4.93 -7.53 -8.75
N GLY A 46 -5.42 -8.04 -7.62
CA GLY A 46 -5.02 -7.59 -6.29
C GLY A 46 -3.53 -7.80 -6.04
N MET A 47 -2.96 -8.92 -6.49
CA MET A 47 -1.50 -9.14 -6.45
C MET A 47 -0.73 -8.12 -7.30
N HIS A 48 -1.24 -7.78 -8.49
CA HIS A 48 -0.64 -6.76 -9.36
C HIS A 48 -0.67 -5.37 -8.71
N ILE A 49 -1.83 -4.93 -8.20
CA ILE A 49 -1.97 -3.64 -7.51
C ILE A 49 -1.06 -3.58 -6.28
N ARG A 50 -1.01 -4.66 -5.48
CA ARG A 50 -0.13 -4.74 -4.31
C ARG A 50 1.33 -4.55 -4.71
N LEU A 51 1.79 -5.18 -5.79
CA LEU A 51 3.16 -5.02 -6.26
C LEU A 51 3.45 -3.59 -6.75
N LEU A 52 2.50 -2.96 -7.43
CA LEU A 52 2.61 -1.56 -7.86
C LEU A 52 2.79 -0.62 -6.66
N LEU A 53 1.94 -0.75 -5.62
CA LEU A 53 2.04 0.06 -4.41
C LEU A 53 3.33 -0.21 -3.64
N LEU A 54 3.75 -1.47 -3.52
CA LEU A 54 5.04 -1.81 -2.88
C LEU A 54 6.22 -1.20 -3.63
N THR A 55 6.21 -1.24 -4.95
CA THR A 55 7.27 -0.64 -5.78
C THR A 55 7.29 0.88 -5.61
N PHE A 56 6.12 1.51 -5.58
CA PHE A 56 5.98 2.94 -5.31
C PHE A 56 6.56 3.31 -3.94
N PHE A 57 6.11 2.68 -2.86
CA PHE A 57 6.64 3.00 -1.52
C PHE A 57 8.13 2.68 -1.40
N LEU A 58 8.61 1.58 -1.99
CA LEU A 58 10.03 1.23 -1.95
C LEU A 58 10.91 2.25 -2.69
N GLN A 59 10.43 2.79 -3.80
CA GLN A 59 11.22 3.69 -4.64
C GLN A 59 11.15 5.15 -4.19
N PHE A 60 10.01 5.60 -3.68
CA PHE A 60 9.77 7.01 -3.35
C PHE A 60 9.77 7.29 -1.85
N PHE A 61 9.36 6.32 -1.02
CA PHE A 61 9.20 6.46 0.44
C PHE A 61 9.82 5.29 1.22
N PRO A 62 11.12 4.96 0.99
CA PRO A 62 11.73 3.78 1.60
C PRO A 62 11.74 3.82 3.12
N GLU A 63 11.75 5.00 3.74
CA GLU A 63 11.69 5.15 5.20
C GLU A 63 10.39 4.61 5.79
N LEU A 64 9.26 4.72 5.08
CA LEU A 64 7.97 4.14 5.51
C LEU A 64 8.06 2.63 5.75
N ILE A 65 8.93 1.97 4.97
CA ILE A 65 9.17 0.53 5.08
C ILE A 65 10.21 0.26 6.18
N ARG A 66 11.31 1.00 6.22
CA ARG A 66 12.40 0.81 7.19
C ARG A 66 11.96 1.05 8.64
N GLU A 67 11.10 2.04 8.85
CA GLU A 67 10.54 2.39 10.16
C GLU A 67 9.37 1.48 10.56
N GLY A 68 8.93 0.58 9.67
CA GLY A 68 7.90 -0.41 9.98
C GLY A 68 6.48 0.15 9.98
N HIS A 69 6.19 1.16 9.15
CA HIS A 69 4.86 1.73 9.01
C HIS A 69 4.00 1.04 7.95
N LEU A 70 4.61 0.36 6.96
CA LEU A 70 3.88 -0.30 5.86
C LEU A 70 3.58 -1.78 6.15
N TYR A 71 2.32 -2.18 6.00
CA TYR A 71 1.83 -3.54 6.25
C TYR A 71 1.02 -4.04 5.05
N ILE A 72 0.97 -5.35 4.86
CA ILE A 72 0.09 -6.00 3.88
C ILE A 72 -1.00 -6.74 4.64
N LEU A 73 -2.27 -6.46 4.32
CA LEU A 73 -3.37 -7.24 4.83
C LEU A 73 -3.36 -8.62 4.19
N GLN A 74 -3.35 -9.66 5.01
CA GLN A 74 -3.55 -11.03 4.53
C GLN A 74 -5.04 -11.35 4.51
N THR A 75 -5.63 -11.32 3.33
CA THR A 75 -7.05 -11.64 3.14
C THR A 75 -7.27 -13.16 3.23
N PRO A 76 -8.22 -13.64 4.05
CA PRO A 76 -8.55 -15.07 4.12
C PRO A 76 -9.22 -15.52 2.82
N LEU A 77 -8.79 -16.65 2.27
CA LEU A 77 -9.30 -17.18 1.00
C LEU A 77 -10.62 -17.93 1.16
N PHE A 78 -10.84 -18.52 2.34
CA PHE A 78 -12.00 -19.38 2.58
C PHE A 78 -12.63 -19.05 3.92
N ARG A 79 -13.93 -19.32 4.03
CA ARG A 79 -14.64 -19.28 5.31
C ARG A 79 -15.35 -20.61 5.49
N VAL A 80 -14.95 -21.35 6.51
CA VAL A 80 -15.58 -22.62 6.88
C VAL A 80 -16.43 -22.41 8.12
N ARG A 81 -17.72 -22.74 8.05
CA ARG A 81 -18.67 -22.48 9.14
C ARG A 81 -19.52 -23.72 9.46
N ASN A 82 -19.74 -23.95 10.74
CA ASN A 82 -20.83 -24.78 11.25
C ASN A 82 -21.73 -23.97 12.21
N LYS A 83 -22.74 -24.60 12.84
CA LYS A 83 -23.67 -23.91 13.76
C LYS A 83 -22.98 -23.28 14.99
N LYS A 84 -21.80 -23.76 15.38
CA LYS A 84 -21.09 -23.36 16.61
C LYS A 84 -19.82 -22.54 16.37
N LYS A 85 -19.16 -22.68 15.21
CA LYS A 85 -17.85 -22.08 14.92
C LYS A 85 -17.75 -21.61 13.47
N THR A 86 -17.09 -20.48 13.30
CA THR A 86 -16.64 -19.95 12.00
C THR A 86 -15.12 -19.87 12.03
N ILE A 87 -14.48 -20.34 10.96
CA ILE A 87 -13.03 -20.29 10.73
C ILE A 87 -12.80 -19.59 9.39
N TYR A 88 -11.77 -18.76 9.34
CA TYR A 88 -11.29 -18.04 8.18
C TYR A 88 -9.86 -18.47 7.87
#